data_AF-A0A1G3Q6Y1-F1
#
_entry.id   AF-A0A1G3Q6Y1-F1
#
_cell.length_a   1.000
_cell.length_b   1.000
_cell.length_c   1.000
_cell.angle_alpha   90.00
_cell.angle_beta   90.00
_cell.angle_gamma   90.00
#
_symmetry.space_group_name_H-M   'P 1'
#
loop_
_entity.id
_entity.type
_entity.pdbx_description
1 polymer ?
#
loop_
_entity_poly.entity_id
_entity_poly.type
_entity_poly.pdbx_seq_one_letter_code
_entity_poly.pdbx_strand_id
1 'polypeptide(L)' 'MTFVKTKLALEKISKGDCLEVLLTRGEPLDNVPKTAAEQGYIVKSIDNVENDIFRVIIEK' A
#
# COMPACT_ATOMS: atom_id res chain seq x y z
N MET A 1 -1.76 12.63 3.86
CA MET A 1 -2.06 11.61 4.91
C MET A 1 -0.98 10.51 4.83
N THR A 2 -0.29 10.18 5.93
CA THR A 2 1.03 9.51 5.92
C THR A 2 1.02 7.98 5.84
N PHE A 3 2.07 7.40 5.23
CA PHE A 3 2.35 5.95 5.04
C PHE A 3 2.51 5.14 6.35
N VAL A 4 2.44 5.78 7.52
CA VAL A 4 2.77 5.17 8.82
C VAL A 4 1.95 3.92 9.12
N LYS A 5 0.63 3.95 8.88
CA LYS A 5 -0.25 2.80 9.14
C LYS A 5 0.11 1.59 8.27
N THR A 6 0.37 1.82 6.99
CA THR A 6 0.78 0.78 6.04
C THR A 6 2.11 0.17 6.45
N LYS A 7 3.09 1.02 6.82
CA LYS A 7 4.39 0.56 7.30
C LYS A 7 4.26 -0.34 8.53
N LEU A 8 3.51 0.08 9.55
CA LEU A 8 3.31 -0.71 10.76
C LEU A 8 2.64 -2.06 10.48
N ALA A 9 1.76 -2.14 9.49
CA ALA A 9 1.15 -3.39 9.07
C ALA A 9 2.14 -4.30 8.31
N LEU A 10 2.94 -3.74 7.40
CA LEU A 10 4.02 -4.45 6.71
C LEU A 10 5.08 -4.95 7.72
N GLU A 11 5.37 -4.20 8.78
CA GLU A 11 6.32 -4.64 9.81
C GLU A 11 5.80 -5.85 10.60
N LYS A 12 4.49 -6.04 10.70
CA LYS A 12 3.85 -7.16 11.41
C LYS A 12 3.76 -8.47 10.62
N ILE A 13 3.87 -8.44 9.30
CA ILE A 13 3.82 -9.64 8.45
C ILE A 13 5.23 -10.18 8.14
N SER A 14 5.34 -11.40 7.62
CA SER A 14 6.62 -12.00 7.28
C SER A 14 7.04 -11.65 5.85
N LYS A 15 8.32 -11.83 5.53
CA LYS A 15 8.84 -11.59 4.18
C LYS A 15 8.17 -12.57 3.19
N GLY A 16 7.62 -12.06 2.11
CA GLY A 16 6.81 -12.80 1.14
C GLY A 16 5.29 -12.77 1.41
N ASP A 17 4.84 -12.23 2.55
CA ASP A 17 3.42 -11.97 2.77
C ASP A 17 2.97 -10.72 2.00
N CYS A 18 1.70 -10.73 1.59
CA CYS A 18 1.05 -9.62 0.92
C CYS A 18 0.10 -8.89 1.88
N LEU A 19 0.20 -7.57 1.92
CA LEU A 19 -0.71 -6.68 2.62
C LEU A 19 -1.66 -6.03 1.62
N GLU A 20 -2.96 -6.15 1.88
CA GLU A 20 -3.99 -5.39 1.20
C GLU A 20 -4.23 -4.05 1.91
N VAL A 21 -4.17 -2.96 1.15
CA VAL A 21 -4.38 -1.61 1.66
C VAL A 21 -5.44 -0.91 0.82
N LEU A 22 -6.50 -0.43 1.48
CA LEU A 22 -7.52 0.39 0.85
C LEU A 22 -7.14 1.86 1.01
N LEU A 23 -6.98 2.55 -0.12
CA LEU A 23 -6.56 3.94 -0.22
C LEU A 23 -7.63 4.73 -0.95
N THR A 24 -7.84 5.98 -0.54
CA THR A 24 -8.68 6.89 -1.32
C THR A 24 -7.91 7.52 -2.47
N ARG A 25 -8.61 8.02 -3.49
CA ARG A 25 -8.03 8.74 -4.61
C ARG A 25 -7.31 9.99 -4.13
N GLY A 26 -6.24 10.34 -4.83
CA GLY A 26 -5.45 11.54 -4.59
C GLY A 26 -4.16 11.22 -3.85
N GLU A 27 -3.83 12.05 -2.87
CA GLU A 27 -2.55 12.03 -2.17
C GLU A 27 -2.14 10.66 -1.56
N PRO A 28 -3.04 9.87 -0.92
CA PRO A 28 -2.64 8.60 -0.32
C PRO A 28 -2.36 7.52 -1.39
N LEU A 29 -3.09 7.51 -2.50
CA LEU A 29 -2.83 6.59 -3.61
C LEU A 29 -1.50 6.86 -4.31
N ASP A 30 -1.02 8.10 -4.33
CA ASP A 30 0.26 8.44 -4.94
C ASP A 30 1.43 8.17 -3.97
N ASN A 31 1.30 8.62 -2.73
CA ASN A 31 2.38 8.54 -1.75
C ASN A 31 2.63 7.13 -1.21
N VAL A 32 1.58 6.34 -0.95
CA VAL A 32 1.73 5.01 -0.32
C VAL A 32 2.50 4.02 -1.19
N PRO A 33 2.11 3.73 -2.44
CA PRO A 33 2.86 2.81 -3.30
C PRO A 33 4.26 3.34 -3.62
N LYS A 34 4.43 4.67 -3.78
CA LYS A 34 5.74 5.28 -4.00
C LYS A 34 6.66 5.09 -2.80
N THR A 35 6.22 5.45 -1.60
CA THR A 35 7.01 5.24 -0.37
C THR A 35 7.27 3.75 -0.12
N ALA A 36 6.30 2.87 -0.42
CA ALA A 36 6.51 1.43 -0.30
C ALA A 36 7.66 0.95 -1.20
N ALA A 37 7.66 1.35 -2.47
CA ALA A 37 8.74 1.04 -3.41
C ALA A 37 10.09 1.63 -2.97
N GLU A 38 10.11 2.88 -2.48
CA GLU A 38 11.32 3.53 -1.96
C GLU A 38 11.89 2.83 -0.71
N GLN A 39 11.04 2.19 0.09
CA GLN A 39 11.47 1.39 1.25
C GLN A 39 11.90 -0.04 0.86
N GLY A 40 11.79 -0.41 -0.41
CA GLY A 40 12.17 -1.74 -0.93
C GLY A 40 11.04 -2.77 -0.91
N TYR A 41 9.80 -2.37 -0.64
CA TYR A 41 8.63 -3.25 -0.76
C TYR A 41 8.13 -3.33 -2.20
N ILE A 42 7.44 -4.41 -2.53
CA ILE A 42 6.97 -4.65 -3.91
C ILE A 42 5.48 -4.36 -4.00
N VAL A 43 5.09 -3.36 -4.80
CA VAL A 43 3.68 -3.13 -5.12
C VAL A 43 3.25 -4.12 -6.20
N LYS A 44 2.37 -5.06 -5.85
CA LYS A 44 1.93 -6.14 -6.74
C LYS A 44 0.81 -5.70 -7.67
N SER A 45 -0.19 -5.00 -7.13
CA SER A 45 -1.37 -4.55 -7.87
C SER A 45 -1.96 -3.28 -7.27
N ILE A 46 -2.60 -2.49 -8.12
CA ILE A 46 -3.42 -1.34 -7.75
C ILE A 46 -4.72 -1.45 -8.55
N ASP A 47 -5.82 -1.69 -7.86
CA ASP A 47 -7.14 -1.91 -8.45
C ASP A 47 -8.13 -0.89 -7.90
N ASN A 48 -8.94 -0.27 -8.76
CA ASN A 48 -10.06 0.56 -8.29
C ASN A 48 -11.22 -0.35 -7.91
N VAL A 49 -11.65 -0.30 -6.64
CA VAL A 49 -12.71 -1.18 -6.13
C VAL A 49 -14.05 -0.49 -6.01
N GLU A 50 -14.09 0.81 -5.67
CA GLU A 50 -15.36 1.55 -5.56
C GLU A 50 -15.13 3.06 -5.57
N ASN A 51 -15.80 3.82 -6.46
CA ASN A 51 -15.69 5.28 -6.54
C ASN A 51 -14.22 5.76 -6.46
N ASP A 52 -13.85 6.37 -5.33
CA ASP A 52 -12.52 6.89 -5.03
C ASP A 52 -11.70 5.94 -4.14
N ILE A 53 -12.10 4.69 -3.95
CA ILE A 53 -11.37 3.68 -3.17
C ILE A 53 -10.60 2.76 -4.10
N PHE A 54 -9.31 2.63 -3.83
CA PHE A 54 -8.34 1.83 -4.53
C PHE A 54 -7.76 0.79 -3.58
N ARG A 55 -7.74 -0.45 -4.01
CA ARG A 55 -7.05 -1.55 -3.36
C ARG A 55 -5.62 -1.62 -3.89
N VAL A 56 -4.66 -1.55 -2.99
CA VAL A 56 -3.24 -1.71 -3.29
C VAL A 56 -2.73 -2.96 -2.57
N ILE A 57 -2.12 -3.87 -3.33
CA ILE A 57 -1.46 -5.05 -2.78
C ILE A 57 0.04 -4.78 -2.70
N ILE A 58 0.61 -4.86 -1.50
CA ILE A 58 2.03 -4.64 -1.24
C ILE A 58 2.63 -5.90 -0.62
N GLU A 59 3.67 -6.45 -1.23
CA GLU A 59 4.43 -7.59 -0.73
C GLU A 59 5.63 -7.11 0.10
N LYS A 60 5.85 -7.76 1.24
CA LYS A 60 6.99 -7.50 2.14
C LYS A 60 8.28 -8.18 1.66
#